data_AF-A0A971HTX1-F1
#
_entry.id   AF-A0A971HTX1-F1
#
_cell.length_a   1.000
_cell.length_b   1.000
_cell.length_c   1.000
_cell.angle_alpha   90.00
_cell.angle_beta   90.00
_cell.angle_gamma   90.00
#
_symmetry.space_group_name_H-M   'P 1'
#
loop_
_entity.id
_entity.type
_entity.pdbx_description
1 polymer ?
#
loop_
_entity_poly.entity_id
_entity_poly.type
_entity_poly.pdbx_seq_one_letter_code
_entity_poly.pdbx_strand_id
1 'polypeptide(L)'
;MQLLNFFQHIFGATIPVLCYHQVRPNSFMTPQRFGQHLDLLQHLGFQTISLDKLFTVIANKSQLETPSVVITFDDCTVDNWIYAVPELMRRNMVGVFFAITDFVQPGPMRLRADETKNPPCVPEFSEIMRQAIKDNMHGFMHQTEIQSLVHDLGMEVYSHSAAHQACFISTSSTGTLATSTHWSHHALTGQKHPQTPTYPVGSAYAHSGFGLDWQGQTLKLAAREERLAFCLRDFSRSKQTLESLLDKPCPYLCLPWGEHDRLTLDAARQAGYTGSLTLQRTLVGPGINPFQVGRLAVKDKKSNTWLQVRTLLMSTKVSARLMSLGRTHKI
;
A
#
# COMPACT_ATOMS: atom_id res chain seq x y z
N MET A 1 -24.94 23.22 -1.38
CA MET A 1 -24.60 21.80 -1.14
C MET A 1 -23.90 21.28 -2.40
N GLN A 2 -22.66 20.79 -2.33
CA GLN A 2 -21.96 20.24 -3.50
C GLN A 2 -22.73 19.01 -4.03
N LEU A 3 -22.77 18.85 -5.36
CA LEU A 3 -23.55 17.82 -6.07
C LEU A 3 -23.28 16.40 -5.55
N LEU A 4 -22.02 16.08 -5.23
CA LEU A 4 -21.65 14.77 -4.69
C LEU A 4 -22.27 14.51 -3.30
N ASN A 5 -22.30 15.51 -2.42
CA ASN A 5 -22.89 15.36 -1.08
C ASN A 5 -24.40 15.05 -1.18
N PHE A 6 -25.10 15.74 -2.09
CA PHE A 6 -26.50 15.43 -2.39
C PHE A 6 -26.70 13.96 -2.82
N PHE A 7 -25.87 13.47 -3.74
CA PHE A 7 -25.93 12.08 -4.18
C PHE A 7 -25.60 11.07 -3.08
N GLN A 8 -24.62 11.37 -2.22
CA GLN A 8 -24.27 10.52 -1.08
C GLN A 8 -25.37 10.47 -0.02
N HIS A 9 -26.10 11.56 0.17
CA HIS A 9 -27.26 11.59 1.08
C HIS A 9 -28.40 10.70 0.57
N ILE A 10 -28.68 10.72 -0.74
CA ILE A 10 -29.75 9.93 -1.34
C ILE A 10 -29.37 8.45 -1.48
N PHE A 11 -28.16 8.16 -1.96
CA PHE A 11 -27.75 6.81 -2.35
C PHE A 11 -26.83 6.12 -1.34
N GLY A 12 -26.60 6.75 -0.20
CA GLY A 12 -25.72 6.31 0.87
C GLY A 12 -24.24 6.53 0.53
N ALA A 13 -23.50 7.14 1.45
CA ALA A 13 -22.07 7.41 1.28
C ALA A 13 -21.21 6.13 1.35
N THR A 14 -20.17 6.11 0.53
CA THR A 14 -19.03 5.19 0.62
C THR A 14 -17.74 6.00 0.46
N ILE A 15 -16.64 5.47 0.97
CA ILE A 15 -15.36 6.18 1.06
C ILE A 15 -14.38 5.52 0.10
N PRO A 16 -14.04 6.14 -1.04
CA PRO A 16 -12.99 5.63 -1.90
C PRO A 16 -11.65 5.63 -1.15
N VAL A 17 -10.93 4.52 -1.21
CA VAL A 17 -9.55 4.41 -0.71
C VAL A 17 -8.63 4.23 -1.92
N LEU A 18 -7.77 5.21 -2.18
CA LEU A 18 -6.91 5.26 -3.36
C LEU A 18 -5.51 4.78 -2.99
N CYS A 19 -4.96 3.85 -3.78
CA CYS A 19 -3.62 3.31 -3.57
C CYS A 19 -2.67 3.82 -4.65
N TYR A 20 -1.63 4.52 -4.20
CA TYR A 20 -0.47 4.96 -4.96
C TYR A 20 0.77 4.16 -4.50
N HIS A 21 1.84 4.17 -5.28
CA HIS A 21 3.13 3.58 -4.89
C HIS A 21 4.19 4.67 -5.04
N GLN A 22 4.72 4.88 -6.25
CA GLN A 22 5.69 5.95 -6.50
C GLN A 22 5.04 7.22 -7.07
N VAL A 23 5.54 8.37 -6.62
CA VAL A 23 5.31 9.70 -7.22
C VAL A 23 6.67 10.34 -7.44
N ARG A 24 7.16 10.36 -8.69
CA ARG A 24 8.53 10.82 -8.97
C ARG A 24 8.69 11.42 -10.37
N PRO A 25 9.66 12.33 -10.56
CA PRO A 25 10.02 12.80 -11.90
C PRO A 25 10.37 11.64 -12.83
N ASN A 26 10.22 11.85 -14.15
CA ASN A 26 10.54 10.84 -15.17
C ASN A 26 9.82 9.49 -14.98
N SER A 27 8.61 9.54 -14.42
CA SER A 27 7.70 8.39 -14.31
C SER A 27 6.33 8.77 -14.90
N PHE A 28 5.43 7.79 -15.01
CA PHE A 28 4.06 8.08 -15.42
C PHE A 28 3.27 8.84 -14.34
N MET A 29 3.62 8.67 -13.06
CA MET A 29 3.03 9.40 -11.94
C MET A 29 4.00 10.49 -11.47
N THR A 30 4.10 11.56 -12.24
CA THR A 30 4.91 12.73 -11.87
C THR A 30 4.27 13.50 -10.70
N PRO A 31 5.04 14.30 -9.95
CA PRO A 31 4.50 15.14 -8.89
C PRO A 31 3.41 16.09 -9.41
N GLN A 32 3.61 16.67 -10.60
CA GLN A 32 2.61 17.50 -11.28
C GLN A 32 1.30 16.72 -11.54
N ARG A 33 1.39 15.50 -12.07
CA ARG A 33 0.21 14.68 -12.35
C ARG A 33 -0.50 14.26 -11.06
N PHE A 34 0.27 13.89 -10.03
CA PHE A 34 -0.29 13.60 -8.72
C PHE A 34 -1.01 14.84 -8.15
N GLY A 35 -0.42 16.03 -8.25
CA GLY A 35 -1.06 17.29 -7.92
C GLY A 35 -2.40 17.50 -8.66
N GLN A 36 -2.45 17.22 -9.97
CA GLN A 36 -3.70 17.27 -10.74
C GLN A 36 -4.76 16.27 -10.24
N HIS A 37 -4.34 15.08 -9.78
CA HIS A 37 -5.27 14.14 -9.15
C HIS A 37 -5.84 14.70 -7.85
N LEU A 38 -5.01 15.34 -7.02
CA LEU A 38 -5.45 15.99 -5.78
C LEU A 38 -6.40 17.17 -6.06
N ASP A 39 -6.07 18.03 -7.03
CA ASP A 39 -6.92 19.15 -7.46
C ASP A 39 -8.30 18.65 -7.93
N LEU A 40 -8.32 17.56 -8.70
CA LEU A 40 -9.54 16.93 -9.16
C LEU A 40 -10.38 16.42 -7.98
N LEU A 41 -9.78 15.72 -7.01
CA LEU A 41 -10.50 15.22 -5.83
C LEU A 41 -11.11 16.38 -5.03
N GLN A 42 -10.35 17.44 -4.80
CA GLN A 42 -10.81 18.64 -4.11
C GLN A 42 -11.93 19.35 -4.89
N HIS A 43 -11.81 19.47 -6.22
CA HIS A 43 -12.85 20.04 -7.08
C HIS A 43 -14.16 19.24 -7.05
N LEU A 44 -14.08 17.91 -6.93
CA LEU A 44 -15.24 17.03 -6.78
C LEU A 44 -15.87 17.11 -5.37
N GLY A 45 -15.24 17.81 -4.44
CA GLY A 45 -15.74 17.98 -3.07
C GLY A 45 -15.24 16.96 -2.06
N PHE A 46 -14.24 16.16 -2.40
CA PHE A 46 -13.66 15.21 -1.45
C PHE A 46 -12.71 15.89 -0.47
N GLN A 47 -12.80 15.47 0.80
CA GLN A 47 -11.81 15.76 1.84
C GLN A 47 -11.03 14.50 2.18
N THR A 48 -9.71 14.62 2.39
CA THR A 48 -8.91 13.50 2.88
C THR A 48 -9.20 13.25 4.35
N ILE A 49 -9.36 11.98 4.72
CA ILE A 49 -9.48 11.56 6.12
C ILE A 49 -8.41 10.52 6.47
N SER A 50 -8.11 10.42 7.77
CA SER A 50 -7.23 9.38 8.32
C SER A 50 -7.88 7.99 8.29
N LEU A 51 -7.08 6.94 8.42
CA LEU A 51 -7.56 5.60 8.68
C LEU A 51 -8.28 5.51 10.01
N ASP A 52 -7.81 6.17 11.07
CA ASP A 52 -8.53 6.17 12.34
C ASP A 52 -9.98 6.67 12.19
N LYS A 53 -10.18 7.73 11.39
CA LYS A 53 -11.53 8.22 11.08
C LYS A 53 -12.31 7.22 10.23
N LEU A 54 -11.68 6.61 9.22
CA LEU A 54 -12.31 5.58 8.39
C LEU A 54 -12.75 4.37 9.22
N PHE A 55 -11.89 3.84 10.07
CA PHE A 55 -12.18 2.67 10.91
C PHE A 55 -13.22 3.00 11.99
N THR A 56 -13.25 4.24 12.50
CA THR A 56 -14.35 4.74 13.34
C THR A 56 -15.69 4.69 12.60
N VAL A 57 -15.74 5.13 11.33
CA VAL A 57 -16.94 5.06 10.48
C VAL A 57 -17.39 3.62 10.24
N ILE A 58 -16.43 2.72 9.98
CA ILE A 58 -16.70 1.29 9.79
C ILE A 58 -17.32 0.69 11.06
N ALA A 59 -16.71 0.93 12.22
CA ALA A 59 -17.09 0.35 13.50
C ALA A 59 -18.41 0.92 14.05
N ASN A 60 -18.52 2.25 14.14
CA ASN A 60 -19.66 2.93 14.76
C ASN A 60 -20.86 3.07 13.80
N LYS A 61 -20.71 2.63 12.56
CA LYS A 61 -21.69 2.77 11.48
C LYS A 61 -22.15 4.23 11.27
N SER A 62 -21.29 5.19 11.62
CA SER A 62 -21.58 6.62 11.53
C SER A 62 -21.54 7.09 10.07
N GLN A 63 -22.36 8.07 9.72
CA GLN A 63 -22.27 8.73 8.42
C GLN A 63 -21.22 9.85 8.47
N LEU A 64 -20.57 10.09 7.33
CA LEU A 64 -19.73 11.27 7.15
C LEU A 64 -20.62 12.46 6.76
N GLU A 65 -20.27 13.63 7.28
CA GLU A 65 -20.96 14.89 6.99
C GLU A 65 -20.56 15.46 5.61
N THR A 66 -19.36 15.12 5.15
CA THR A 66 -18.78 15.56 3.88
C THR A 66 -18.27 14.37 3.07
N PRO A 67 -18.26 14.47 1.72
CA PRO A 67 -17.62 13.46 0.90
C PRO A 67 -16.15 13.30 1.29
N SER A 68 -15.73 12.09 1.63
CA SER A 68 -14.36 11.81 2.04
C SER A 68 -13.67 10.79 1.14
N VAL A 69 -12.35 10.88 1.08
CA VAL A 69 -11.45 9.97 0.38
C VAL A 69 -10.28 9.63 1.29
N VAL A 70 -9.72 8.44 1.18
CA VAL A 70 -8.44 8.09 1.80
C VAL A 70 -7.39 7.95 0.71
N ILE A 71 -6.23 8.57 0.89
CA ILE A 71 -5.10 8.47 -0.03
C ILE A 71 -4.00 7.67 0.67
N THR A 72 -3.64 6.53 0.09
CA THR A 72 -2.64 5.63 0.65
C THR A 72 -1.46 5.45 -0.28
N PHE A 73 -0.26 5.28 0.28
CA PHE A 73 0.96 4.94 -0.42
C PHE A 73 1.53 3.64 0.15
N ASP A 74 1.82 2.68 -0.73
CA ASP A 74 2.50 1.45 -0.34
C ASP A 74 4.02 1.63 -0.41
N ASP A 75 4.74 0.76 0.30
CA ASP A 75 6.20 0.58 0.31
C ASP A 75 7.04 1.62 1.09
N CYS A 76 6.56 2.85 1.25
CA CYS A 76 7.35 3.97 1.80
C CYS A 76 8.69 4.18 1.07
N THR A 77 8.68 4.13 -0.27
CA THR A 77 9.84 4.57 -1.04
C THR A 77 10.09 6.07 -0.83
N VAL A 78 11.35 6.49 -0.87
CA VAL A 78 11.73 7.87 -0.51
C VAL A 78 11.06 8.93 -1.39
N ASP A 79 10.66 8.60 -2.62
CA ASP A 79 9.95 9.53 -3.49
C ASP A 79 8.62 10.02 -2.89
N ASN A 80 7.98 9.22 -2.04
CA ASN A 80 6.78 9.64 -1.32
C ASN A 80 7.07 10.84 -0.43
N TRP A 81 8.19 10.81 0.32
CA TRP A 81 8.62 11.92 1.17
C TRP A 81 9.06 13.12 0.33
N ILE A 82 9.92 12.89 -0.67
CA ILE A 82 10.50 13.97 -1.46
C ILE A 82 9.44 14.69 -2.30
N TYR A 83 8.48 13.96 -2.88
CA TYR A 83 7.62 14.49 -3.94
C TYR A 83 6.12 14.38 -3.68
N ALA A 84 5.62 13.32 -3.04
CA ALA A 84 4.17 13.19 -2.78
C ALA A 84 3.72 14.08 -1.62
N VAL A 85 4.48 14.09 -0.52
CA VAL A 85 4.19 14.88 0.69
C VAL A 85 4.03 16.38 0.39
N PRO A 86 4.91 17.03 -0.40
CA PRO A 86 4.73 18.44 -0.74
C PRO A 86 3.45 18.74 -1.54
N GLU A 87 3.02 17.82 -2.40
CA GLU A 87 1.77 17.97 -3.17
C GLU A 87 0.52 17.89 -2.29
N LEU A 88 0.55 17.02 -1.27
CA LEU A 88 -0.48 16.89 -0.25
C LEU A 88 -0.55 18.15 0.64
N MET A 89 0.60 18.59 1.17
CA MET A 89 0.70 19.77 2.02
C MET A 89 0.18 21.03 1.32
N ARG A 90 0.53 21.25 0.05
CA ARG A 90 0.05 22.40 -0.74
C ARG A 90 -1.47 22.49 -0.87
N ARG A 91 -2.20 21.40 -0.61
CA ARG A 91 -3.66 21.32 -0.71
C ARG A 91 -4.34 21.06 0.63
N ASN A 92 -3.60 21.12 1.74
CA ASN A 92 -4.08 20.76 3.07
C ASN A 92 -4.72 19.36 3.11
N MET A 93 -4.14 18.43 2.35
CA MET A 93 -4.55 17.04 2.29
C MET A 93 -3.59 16.18 3.10
N VAL A 94 -4.10 15.09 3.68
CA VAL A 94 -3.30 14.11 4.43
C VAL A 94 -3.21 12.79 3.67
N GLY A 95 -2.09 12.10 3.85
CA GLY A 95 -1.84 10.77 3.29
C GLY A 95 -1.61 9.73 4.38
N VAL A 96 -1.77 8.47 4.00
CA VAL A 96 -1.48 7.29 4.81
C VAL A 96 -0.40 6.49 4.11
N PHE A 97 0.68 6.13 4.80
CA PHE A 97 1.81 5.42 4.22
C PHE A 97 1.96 4.05 4.86
N PHE A 98 2.28 3.04 4.06
CA PHE A 98 2.48 1.67 4.54
C PHE A 98 3.94 1.26 4.36
N ALA A 99 4.65 1.11 5.49
CA ALA A 99 6.08 0.87 5.50
C ALA A 99 6.42 -0.63 5.48
N ILE A 100 7.38 -1.00 4.63
CA ILE A 100 8.08 -2.29 4.73
C ILE A 100 9.17 -2.12 5.79
N THR A 101 8.90 -2.58 7.01
CA THR A 101 9.68 -2.10 8.17
C THR A 101 11.14 -2.57 8.19
N ASP A 102 11.48 -3.69 7.55
CA ASP A 102 12.88 -4.14 7.43
C ASP A 102 13.71 -3.22 6.50
N PHE A 103 13.06 -2.40 5.66
CA PHE A 103 13.75 -1.48 4.74
C PHE A 103 13.86 -0.05 5.27
N VAL A 104 13.24 0.24 6.41
CA VAL A 104 13.32 1.54 7.07
C VAL A 104 14.58 1.60 7.93
N GLN A 105 15.58 2.35 7.47
CA GLN A 105 16.86 2.48 8.16
C GLN A 105 16.98 3.81 8.93
N PRO A 106 17.79 3.87 10.01
CA PRO A 106 18.22 5.13 10.59
C PRO A 106 18.93 5.99 9.54
N GLY A 107 18.75 7.30 9.61
CA GLY A 107 19.41 8.21 8.69
C GLY A 107 18.92 9.64 8.82
N PRO A 108 19.64 10.62 8.26
CA PRO A 108 19.22 12.01 8.27
C PRO A 108 17.96 12.18 7.42
N MET A 109 17.12 13.14 7.80
CA MET A 109 15.98 13.54 7.00
C MET A 109 16.46 14.21 5.71
N ARG A 110 16.05 13.69 4.55
CA ARG A 110 16.37 14.31 3.26
C ARG A 110 15.45 15.49 3.01
N LEU A 111 15.91 16.47 2.24
CA LEU A 111 15.08 17.60 1.86
C LEU A 111 13.98 17.16 0.88
N ARG A 112 12.78 17.68 1.08
CA ARG A 112 11.67 17.52 0.14
C ARG A 112 11.86 18.45 -1.06
N ALA A 113 11.17 18.16 -2.16
CA ALA A 113 11.32 18.89 -3.42
C ALA A 113 10.84 20.35 -3.36
N ASP A 114 10.04 20.72 -2.36
CA ASP A 114 9.66 22.11 -2.05
C ASP A 114 10.71 22.86 -1.21
N GLU A 115 11.68 22.15 -0.63
CA GLU A 115 12.72 22.71 0.24
C GLU A 115 14.08 22.89 -0.47
N THR A 116 14.22 22.36 -1.69
CA THR A 116 15.48 22.44 -2.46
C THR A 116 15.23 22.65 -3.94
N LYS A 117 16.17 23.36 -4.60
CA LYS A 117 16.20 23.50 -6.06
C LYS A 117 16.69 22.24 -6.78
N ASN A 118 17.38 21.34 -6.06
CA ASN A 118 18.00 20.14 -6.62
C ASN A 118 17.55 18.90 -5.84
N PRO A 119 16.27 18.48 -5.96
CA PRO A 119 15.79 17.28 -5.28
C PRO A 119 16.49 16.03 -5.82
N PRO A 120 16.76 15.03 -4.96
CA PRO A 120 17.49 13.83 -5.37
C PRO A 120 16.65 12.99 -6.34
N CYS A 121 17.32 12.42 -7.35
CA CYS A 121 16.69 11.49 -8.28
C CYS A 121 16.39 10.16 -7.58
N VAL A 122 15.15 9.67 -7.71
CA VAL A 122 14.72 8.41 -7.13
C VAL A 122 14.54 7.36 -8.24
N PRO A 123 15.21 6.19 -8.16
CA PRO A 123 15.03 5.11 -9.11
C PRO A 123 13.59 4.58 -9.15
N GLU A 124 13.28 3.81 -10.19
CA GLU A 124 12.05 3.03 -10.21
C GLU A 124 12.04 1.95 -9.13
N PHE A 125 10.85 1.56 -8.68
CA PHE A 125 10.68 0.57 -7.62
C PHE A 125 11.44 -0.74 -7.90
N SER A 126 11.44 -1.21 -9.15
CA SER A 126 12.14 -2.45 -9.53
C SER A 126 13.65 -2.36 -9.25
N GLU A 127 14.25 -1.18 -9.45
CA GLU A 127 15.65 -0.91 -9.17
C GLU A 127 15.91 -0.73 -7.67
N ILE A 128 15.03 -0.03 -6.96
CA ILE A 128 15.08 0.07 -5.49
C ILE A 128 15.08 -1.33 -4.86
N MET A 129 14.20 -2.22 -5.30
CA MET A 129 14.14 -3.59 -4.81
C MET A 129 15.38 -4.41 -5.19
N ARG A 130 15.96 -4.20 -6.39
CA ARG A 130 17.25 -4.84 -6.76
C ARG A 130 18.41 -4.37 -5.89
N GLN A 131 18.42 -3.11 -5.48
CA GLN A 131 19.39 -2.56 -4.53
C GLN A 131 19.17 -3.13 -3.13
N ALA A 132 17.92 -3.26 -2.70
CA ALA A 132 17.57 -3.87 -1.42
C ALA A 132 18.07 -5.32 -1.29
N ILE A 133 18.00 -6.12 -2.37
CA ILE A 133 18.57 -7.49 -2.40
C ILE A 133 20.09 -7.47 -2.10
N LYS A 134 20.76 -6.36 -2.40
CA LYS A 134 22.21 -6.14 -2.16
C LYS A 134 22.47 -5.34 -0.88
N ASP A 135 21.53 -5.36 0.06
CA ASP A 135 21.61 -4.66 1.36
C ASP A 135 21.71 -3.12 1.23
N ASN A 136 21.17 -2.55 0.15
CA ASN A 136 21.08 -1.11 -0.05
C ASN A 136 19.63 -0.64 0.01
N MET A 137 19.27 -0.03 1.15
CA MET A 137 17.91 0.46 1.44
C MET A 137 17.73 1.97 1.19
N HIS A 138 18.65 2.65 0.52
CA HIS A 138 18.58 4.10 0.32
C HIS A 138 17.35 4.56 -0.48
N GLY A 139 16.72 3.67 -1.25
CA GLY A 139 15.47 3.93 -1.97
C GLY A 139 14.22 4.03 -1.08
N PHE A 140 14.32 3.70 0.21
CA PHE A 140 13.23 3.78 1.18
C PHE A 140 13.39 5.00 2.08
N MET A 141 12.29 5.41 2.72
CA MET A 141 12.34 6.46 3.74
C MET A 141 13.21 6.06 4.92
N HIS A 142 13.90 7.04 5.50
CA HIS A 142 14.58 6.88 6.78
C HIS A 142 13.59 6.99 7.93
N GLN A 143 13.98 6.47 9.10
CA GLN A 143 13.23 6.58 10.35
C GLN A 143 12.82 8.03 10.67
N THR A 144 13.72 8.99 10.46
CA THR A 144 13.47 10.42 10.73
C THR A 144 12.38 11.02 9.82
N GLU A 145 12.29 10.57 8.57
CA GLU A 145 11.26 11.01 7.62
C GLU A 145 9.90 10.40 8.00
N ILE A 146 9.88 9.13 8.40
CA ILE A 146 8.69 8.45 8.92
C ILE A 146 8.19 9.12 10.21
N GLN A 147 9.09 9.47 11.13
CA GLN A 147 8.74 10.20 12.33
C GLN A 147 8.14 11.58 12.00
N SER A 148 8.74 12.31 11.05
CA SER A 148 8.23 13.64 10.67
C SER A 148 6.84 13.58 10.02
N LEU A 149 6.57 12.58 9.17
CA LEU A 149 5.22 12.32 8.64
C LEU A 149 4.17 12.27 9.76
N VAL A 150 4.50 11.58 10.85
CA VAL A 150 3.55 11.25 11.92
C VAL A 150 3.48 12.30 13.03
N HIS A 151 4.61 12.89 13.41
CA HIS A 151 4.70 13.82 14.54
C HIS A 151 4.60 15.28 14.13
N ASP A 152 5.06 15.63 12.93
CA ASP A 152 5.11 17.03 12.47
C ASP A 152 4.00 17.35 11.46
N LEU A 153 3.66 16.40 10.58
CA LEU A 153 2.77 16.65 9.43
C LEU A 153 1.34 16.11 9.61
N GLY A 154 1.05 15.43 10.73
CA GLY A 154 -0.28 14.89 11.02
C GLY A 154 -0.74 13.81 10.04
N MET A 155 0.19 13.16 9.33
CA MET A 155 -0.07 12.02 8.46
C MET A 155 0.07 10.71 9.26
N GLU A 156 -0.22 9.58 8.62
CA GLU A 156 -0.20 8.27 9.28
C GLU A 156 0.78 7.31 8.60
N VAL A 157 1.46 6.49 9.39
CA VAL A 157 2.32 5.40 8.89
C VAL A 157 1.95 4.10 9.59
N TYR A 158 1.69 3.06 8.81
CA TYR A 158 1.27 1.73 9.29
C TYR A 158 2.03 0.61 8.58
N SER A 159 1.80 -0.64 8.98
CA SER A 159 2.56 -1.79 8.47
C SER A 159 2.22 -2.16 7.04
N HIS A 160 3.24 -2.43 6.22
CA HIS A 160 3.15 -3.19 4.97
C HIS A 160 3.83 -4.56 5.07
N SER A 161 3.74 -5.20 6.24
CA SER A 161 4.59 -6.32 6.69
C SER A 161 6.05 -5.88 6.95
N ALA A 162 6.85 -6.75 7.55
CA ALA A 162 8.24 -6.43 7.82
C ALA A 162 9.11 -6.62 6.58
N ALA A 163 8.97 -7.77 5.91
CA ALA A 163 9.85 -8.12 4.79
C ALA A 163 9.22 -7.94 3.39
N HIS A 164 7.92 -7.73 3.28
CA HIS A 164 7.20 -7.76 1.99
C HIS A 164 7.56 -9.03 1.17
N GLN A 165 7.60 -10.18 1.85
CA GLN A 165 8.16 -11.42 1.31
C GLN A 165 7.29 -11.99 0.18
N ALA A 166 7.95 -12.26 -0.96
CA ALA A 166 7.36 -12.99 -2.07
C ALA A 166 7.61 -14.50 -1.93
N CYS A 167 6.90 -15.32 -2.71
CA CYS A 167 7.26 -16.72 -2.94
C CYS A 167 6.86 -17.16 -4.35
N PHE A 168 7.43 -18.26 -4.81
CA PHE A 168 6.90 -19.00 -5.96
C PHE A 168 5.68 -19.80 -5.56
N ILE A 169 4.58 -19.61 -6.29
CA ILE A 169 3.27 -20.20 -5.97
C ILE A 169 2.93 -21.43 -6.83
N SER A 170 3.82 -21.79 -7.76
CA SER A 170 3.68 -22.94 -8.66
C SER A 170 5.05 -23.46 -9.06
N THR A 171 5.12 -24.75 -9.37
CA THR A 171 6.33 -25.41 -9.91
C THR A 171 6.37 -25.42 -11.44
N SER A 172 5.33 -24.90 -12.11
CA SER A 172 5.31 -24.76 -13.57
C SER A 172 6.13 -23.54 -13.98
N SER A 173 7.28 -23.78 -14.62
CA SER A 173 8.15 -22.71 -15.10
C SER A 173 7.44 -21.82 -16.12
N THR A 174 7.64 -20.52 -16.01
CA THR A 174 7.12 -19.49 -16.93
C THR A 174 8.21 -18.80 -17.75
N GLY A 175 9.48 -19.18 -17.56
CA GLY A 175 10.61 -18.58 -18.24
C GLY A 175 11.92 -18.74 -17.48
N THR A 176 12.89 -17.90 -17.79
CA THR A 176 14.18 -17.85 -17.08
C THR A 176 14.45 -16.47 -16.51
N LEU A 177 15.45 -16.37 -15.63
CA LEU A 177 15.86 -15.10 -15.02
C LEU A 177 16.28 -14.06 -16.07
N ALA A 178 16.88 -14.50 -17.19
CA ALA A 178 17.22 -13.64 -18.34
C ALA A 178 16.00 -13.00 -19.01
N THR A 179 14.86 -13.70 -18.99
CA THR A 179 13.59 -13.23 -19.55
C THR A 179 12.63 -12.71 -18.48
N SER A 180 13.09 -12.61 -17.24
CA SER A 180 12.26 -12.19 -16.12
C SER A 180 11.83 -10.73 -16.28
N THR A 181 10.58 -10.47 -15.91
CA THR A 181 10.00 -9.12 -15.91
C THR A 181 9.70 -8.62 -14.50
N HIS A 182 9.85 -9.46 -13.47
CA HIS A 182 9.53 -9.10 -12.09
C HIS A 182 10.77 -9.15 -11.19
N TRP A 183 10.93 -8.11 -10.35
CA TRP A 183 12.11 -7.94 -9.50
C TRP A 183 12.30 -9.11 -8.52
N SER A 184 11.21 -9.66 -8.00
CA SER A 184 11.26 -10.72 -6.98
C SER A 184 11.83 -12.03 -7.50
N HIS A 185 11.85 -12.29 -8.82
CA HIS A 185 12.52 -13.46 -9.36
C HIS A 185 14.02 -13.46 -9.01
N HIS A 186 14.65 -12.29 -8.96
CA HIS A 186 16.05 -12.18 -8.55
C HIS A 186 16.24 -12.48 -7.06
N ALA A 187 15.32 -12.02 -6.21
CA ALA A 187 15.33 -12.30 -4.77
C ALA A 187 15.13 -13.80 -4.52
N LEU A 188 14.06 -14.38 -5.08
CA LEU A 188 13.63 -15.75 -4.86
C LEU A 188 14.59 -16.81 -5.42
N THR A 189 15.45 -16.43 -6.37
CA THR A 189 16.46 -17.34 -6.95
C THR A 189 17.86 -17.10 -6.41
N GLY A 190 18.13 -16.00 -5.71
CA GLY A 190 19.46 -15.66 -5.22
C GLY A 190 20.47 -15.33 -6.33
N GLN A 191 20.00 -14.83 -7.48
CA GLN A 191 20.82 -14.41 -8.63
C GLN A 191 21.68 -15.52 -9.28
N LYS A 192 21.26 -16.79 -9.16
CA LYS A 192 22.13 -17.96 -9.38
C LYS A 192 22.66 -18.16 -10.81
N HIS A 193 21.95 -17.74 -11.87
CA HIS A 193 22.39 -17.80 -13.28
C HIS A 193 21.30 -17.23 -14.23
N PRO A 194 21.59 -16.63 -15.40
CA PRO A 194 20.57 -16.14 -16.34
C PRO A 194 19.57 -17.21 -16.82
N GLN A 195 20.01 -18.47 -16.92
CA GLN A 195 19.15 -19.61 -17.31
C GLN A 195 18.36 -20.23 -16.14
N THR A 196 18.42 -19.63 -14.94
CA THR A 196 17.67 -20.14 -13.79
C THR A 196 16.17 -20.08 -14.10
N PRO A 197 15.41 -21.20 -13.94
CA PRO A 197 13.98 -21.19 -14.14
C PRO A 197 13.26 -20.19 -13.22
N THR A 198 12.25 -19.53 -13.77
CA THR A 198 11.37 -18.62 -13.04
C THR A 198 9.95 -19.16 -13.03
N TYR A 199 9.23 -18.90 -11.94
CA TYR A 199 7.88 -19.41 -11.71
C TYR A 199 6.92 -18.26 -11.40
N PRO A 200 5.59 -18.49 -11.43
CA PRO A 200 4.62 -17.52 -10.96
C PRO A 200 4.93 -17.08 -9.51
N VAL A 201 4.82 -15.78 -9.25
CA VAL A 201 5.11 -15.16 -7.97
C VAL A 201 3.81 -14.68 -7.33
N GLY A 202 3.72 -14.83 -6.01
CA GLY A 202 2.69 -14.22 -5.18
C GLY A 202 3.21 -13.88 -3.79
N SER A 203 2.32 -13.35 -2.96
CA SER A 203 2.56 -13.03 -1.57
C SER A 203 2.82 -14.30 -0.75
N ALA A 204 3.98 -14.38 -0.08
CA ALA A 204 4.28 -15.49 0.84
C ALA A 204 3.27 -15.57 2.00
N TYR A 205 2.59 -14.46 2.29
CA TYR A 205 1.58 -14.39 3.33
C TYR A 205 0.24 -15.01 2.91
N ALA A 206 -0.04 -15.14 1.61
CA ALA A 206 -1.31 -15.60 1.06
C ALA A 206 -1.25 -16.95 0.34
N HIS A 207 -0.04 -17.40 -0.04
CA HIS A 207 0.14 -18.63 -0.79
C HIS A 207 1.07 -19.62 -0.09
N SER A 208 0.76 -20.91 -0.27
CA SER A 208 1.78 -21.94 -0.10
C SER A 208 2.78 -21.83 -1.23
N GLY A 209 4.07 -21.86 -0.91
CA GLY A 209 5.09 -21.53 -1.88
C GLY A 209 6.50 -21.84 -1.43
N PHE A 210 7.45 -21.55 -2.31
CA PHE A 210 8.87 -21.83 -2.10
C PHE A 210 9.74 -20.72 -2.70
N GLY A 211 11.04 -20.74 -2.40
CA GLY A 211 12.02 -19.82 -2.96
C GLY A 211 13.12 -19.54 -1.96
N LEU A 212 13.62 -18.31 -1.96
CA LEU A 212 14.53 -17.79 -0.95
C LEU A 212 13.89 -16.63 -0.19
N ASP A 213 14.22 -16.49 1.08
CA ASP A 213 13.95 -15.26 1.83
C ASP A 213 14.98 -14.16 1.52
N TRP A 214 14.81 -12.99 2.14
CA TRP A 214 15.71 -11.85 1.97
C TRP A 214 17.13 -12.10 2.47
N GLN A 215 17.34 -13.10 3.31
CA GLN A 215 18.66 -13.53 3.80
C GLN A 215 19.27 -14.63 2.91
N GLY A 216 18.60 -14.99 1.81
CA GLY A 216 19.03 -16.04 0.89
C GLY A 216 18.83 -17.47 1.44
N GLN A 217 18.10 -17.63 2.54
CA GLN A 217 17.77 -18.93 3.11
C GLN A 217 16.57 -19.55 2.39
N THR A 218 16.46 -20.88 2.45
CA THR A 218 15.37 -21.58 1.77
C THR A 218 14.04 -21.27 2.43
N LEU A 219 13.13 -20.68 1.65
CA LEU A 219 11.75 -20.48 2.02
C LEU A 219 10.93 -21.67 1.52
N LYS A 220 10.23 -22.37 2.42
CA LYS A 220 9.25 -23.40 2.08
C LYS A 220 8.05 -23.25 3.00
N LEU A 221 6.91 -22.92 2.39
CA LEU A 221 5.65 -22.60 3.07
C LEU A 221 4.61 -23.61 2.58
N ALA A 222 4.60 -24.81 3.16
CA ALA A 222 3.70 -25.88 2.74
C ALA A 222 2.64 -26.18 3.82
N ALA A 223 3.08 -26.41 5.06
CA ALA A 223 2.16 -26.73 6.15
C ALA A 223 1.42 -25.48 6.65
N ARG A 224 0.19 -25.69 7.14
CA ARG A 224 -0.67 -24.62 7.66
C ARG A 224 0.00 -23.93 8.86
N GLU A 225 0.59 -24.71 9.76
CA GLU A 225 1.21 -24.24 11.00
C GLU A 225 2.47 -23.42 10.70
N GLU A 226 3.29 -23.89 9.75
CA GLU A 226 4.48 -23.17 9.28
C GLU A 226 4.11 -21.82 8.67
N ARG A 227 3.09 -21.78 7.79
CA ARG A 227 2.60 -20.53 7.21
C ARG A 227 2.02 -19.58 8.24
N LEU A 228 1.23 -20.09 9.19
CA LEU A 228 0.67 -19.27 10.25
C LEU A 228 1.78 -18.65 11.10
N ALA A 229 2.75 -19.44 11.51
CA ALA A 229 3.89 -18.98 12.29
C ALA A 229 4.77 -17.99 11.50
N PHE A 230 4.95 -18.20 10.20
CA PHE A 230 5.65 -17.28 9.31
C PHE A 230 4.94 -15.91 9.27
N CYS A 231 3.64 -15.88 8.95
CA CYS A 231 2.86 -14.66 8.89
C CYS A 231 2.84 -13.94 10.25
N LEU A 232 2.54 -14.67 11.33
CA LEU A 232 2.44 -14.11 12.68
C LEU A 232 3.75 -13.45 13.12
N ARG A 233 4.89 -14.12 12.87
CA ARG A 233 6.21 -13.58 13.23
C ARG A 233 6.50 -12.29 12.48
N ASP A 234 6.31 -12.27 11.17
CA ASP A 234 6.60 -11.11 10.34
C ASP A 234 5.67 -9.92 10.67
N PHE A 235 4.38 -10.19 10.80
CA PHE A 235 3.35 -9.20 11.15
C PHE A 235 3.56 -8.61 12.54
N SER A 236 3.89 -9.44 13.54
CA SER A 236 4.15 -8.97 14.92
C SER A 236 5.42 -8.14 14.98
N ARG A 237 6.48 -8.57 14.30
CA ARG A 237 7.73 -7.81 14.20
C ARG A 237 7.50 -6.44 13.58
N SER A 238 6.77 -6.38 12.44
CA SER A 238 6.48 -5.11 11.78
C SER A 238 5.70 -4.14 12.66
N LYS A 239 4.69 -4.64 13.36
CA LYS A 239 3.90 -3.87 14.33
C LYS A 239 4.79 -3.29 15.43
N GLN A 240 5.59 -4.14 16.07
CA GLN A 240 6.49 -3.75 17.15
C GLN A 240 7.52 -2.71 16.69
N THR A 241 8.10 -2.87 15.49
CA THR A 241 9.05 -1.91 14.93
C THR A 241 8.42 -0.53 14.78
N LEU A 242 7.20 -0.44 14.22
CA LEU A 242 6.52 0.84 14.04
C LEU A 242 6.08 1.45 15.37
N GLU A 243 5.55 0.65 16.30
CA GLU A 243 5.14 1.13 17.62
C GLU A 243 6.34 1.67 18.40
N SER A 244 7.49 1.00 18.31
CA SER A 244 8.73 1.48 18.93
C SER A 244 9.30 2.73 18.24
N LEU A 245 9.18 2.83 16.91
CA LEU A 245 9.73 3.97 16.16
C LEU A 245 8.92 5.26 16.37
N LEU A 246 7.60 5.11 16.47
CA LEU A 246 6.64 6.22 16.45
C LEU A 246 6.04 6.54 17.82
N ASP A 247 6.29 5.71 18.84
CA ASP A 247 5.63 5.80 20.16
C ASP A 247 4.10 5.96 20.04
N LYS A 248 3.52 5.24 19.08
CA LYS A 248 2.09 5.26 18.74
C LYS A 248 1.62 3.86 18.35
N PRO A 249 0.35 3.49 18.62
CA PRO A 249 -0.21 2.22 18.18
C PRO A 249 -0.13 2.03 16.66
N CYS A 250 0.13 0.80 16.21
CA CYS A 250 0.04 0.40 14.80
C CYS A 250 -1.13 -0.59 14.59
N PRO A 251 -2.39 -0.13 14.55
CA PRO A 251 -3.58 -0.98 14.47
C PRO A 251 -3.84 -1.58 13.09
N TYR A 252 -3.27 -1.04 12.01
CA TYR A 252 -3.62 -1.42 10.64
C TYR A 252 -2.47 -2.09 9.89
N LEU A 253 -2.83 -3.09 9.07
CA LEU A 253 -1.92 -3.80 8.17
C LEU A 253 -2.38 -3.62 6.72
N CYS A 254 -1.53 -3.10 5.85
CA CYS A 254 -1.72 -3.20 4.42
C CYS A 254 -1.12 -4.50 3.91
N LEU A 255 -1.92 -5.35 3.28
CA LEU A 255 -1.48 -6.67 2.84
C LEU A 255 -0.65 -6.57 1.55
N PRO A 256 0.58 -7.11 1.51
CA PRO A 256 1.41 -7.16 0.31
C PRO A 256 0.67 -7.76 -0.89
N TRP A 257 0.79 -7.12 -2.06
CA TRP A 257 0.03 -7.42 -3.29
C TRP A 257 -1.50 -7.34 -3.16
N GLY A 258 -2.03 -7.00 -1.98
CA GLY A 258 -3.45 -7.10 -1.64
C GLY A 258 -3.98 -8.54 -1.52
N GLU A 259 -3.10 -9.53 -1.61
CA GLU A 259 -3.42 -10.95 -1.56
C GLU A 259 -3.59 -11.42 -0.11
N HIS A 260 -4.57 -12.28 0.13
CA HIS A 260 -4.83 -12.85 1.44
C HIS A 260 -5.68 -14.11 1.35
N ASP A 261 -5.52 -14.99 2.34
CA ASP A 261 -6.42 -16.08 2.64
C ASP A 261 -6.92 -15.97 4.10
N ARG A 262 -7.70 -16.96 4.55
CA ARG A 262 -8.18 -17.00 5.94
C ARG A 262 -7.03 -17.03 6.95
N LEU A 263 -5.96 -17.77 6.66
CA LEU A 263 -4.79 -17.89 7.53
C LEU A 263 -4.05 -16.55 7.63
N THR A 264 -3.90 -15.82 6.53
CA THR A 264 -3.32 -14.46 6.53
C THR A 264 -4.08 -13.56 7.50
N LEU A 265 -5.41 -13.53 7.43
CA LEU A 265 -6.23 -12.69 8.28
C LEU A 265 -6.23 -13.14 9.74
N ASP A 266 -6.19 -14.46 9.99
CA ASP A 266 -6.07 -15.01 11.35
C ASP A 266 -4.71 -14.65 11.98
N ALA A 267 -3.63 -14.68 11.19
CA ALA A 267 -2.30 -14.24 11.63
C ALA A 267 -2.29 -12.74 11.96
N ALA A 268 -2.92 -11.90 11.13
CA ALA A 268 -3.02 -10.47 11.38
C ALA A 268 -3.76 -10.16 12.70
N ARG A 269 -4.86 -10.88 12.98
CA ARG A 269 -5.58 -10.77 14.26
C ARG A 269 -4.71 -11.20 15.44
N GLN A 270 -4.02 -12.34 15.32
CA GLN A 270 -3.13 -12.84 16.38
C GLN A 270 -1.94 -11.92 16.64
N ALA A 271 -1.47 -11.20 15.62
CA ALA A 271 -0.43 -10.17 15.75
C ALA A 271 -0.96 -8.88 16.41
N GLY A 272 -2.26 -8.75 16.66
CA GLY A 272 -2.85 -7.58 17.33
C GLY A 272 -3.25 -6.43 16.40
N TYR A 273 -3.36 -6.65 15.09
CA TYR A 273 -3.99 -5.69 14.19
C TYR A 273 -5.51 -5.71 14.40
N THR A 274 -6.16 -4.55 14.23
CA THR A 274 -7.63 -4.39 14.31
C THR A 274 -8.27 -4.21 12.94
N GLY A 275 -7.46 -3.98 11.91
CA GLY A 275 -7.91 -3.85 10.54
C GLY A 275 -6.82 -4.12 9.51
N SER A 276 -7.24 -4.42 8.28
CA SER A 276 -6.32 -4.59 7.16
C SER A 276 -6.90 -4.14 5.84
N LEU A 277 -5.99 -3.72 4.96
CA LEU A 277 -6.31 -3.20 3.64
C LEU A 277 -5.83 -4.16 2.55
N THR A 278 -6.60 -4.23 1.47
CA THR A 278 -6.36 -5.12 0.31
C THR A 278 -6.37 -4.30 -0.99
N LEU A 279 -6.20 -4.95 -2.14
CA LEU A 279 -6.42 -4.33 -3.46
C LEU A 279 -7.74 -4.77 -4.11
N GLN A 280 -8.61 -5.45 -3.35
CA GLN A 280 -9.95 -5.77 -3.80
C GLN A 280 -10.77 -4.48 -3.92
N ARG A 281 -11.60 -4.38 -4.95
CA ARG A 281 -12.48 -3.21 -5.14
C ARG A 281 -13.79 -3.47 -4.41
N THR A 282 -13.78 -3.22 -3.11
CA THR A 282 -14.95 -3.40 -2.26
C THR A 282 -15.62 -2.06 -1.99
N LEU A 283 -16.88 -2.13 -1.57
CA LEU A 283 -17.58 -1.02 -0.97
C LEU A 283 -16.97 -0.76 0.40
N VAL A 284 -16.52 0.47 0.66
CA VAL A 284 -15.94 0.88 1.94
C VAL A 284 -16.86 1.87 2.64
N GLY A 285 -17.27 1.54 3.87
CA GLY A 285 -18.21 2.33 4.66
C GLY A 285 -18.73 1.56 5.89
N PRO A 286 -19.82 2.04 6.53
CA PRO A 286 -20.41 1.44 7.72
C PRO A 286 -20.60 -0.09 7.66
N GLY A 287 -20.04 -0.81 8.64
CA GLY A 287 -20.33 -2.22 8.90
C GLY A 287 -19.65 -3.24 7.97
N ILE A 288 -18.67 -2.83 7.15
CA ILE A 288 -17.86 -3.78 6.38
C ILE A 288 -16.89 -4.55 7.27
N ASN A 289 -16.34 -5.66 6.79
CA ASN A 289 -15.27 -6.38 7.50
C ASN A 289 -14.01 -5.49 7.60
N PRO A 290 -13.55 -5.12 8.82
CA PRO A 290 -12.39 -4.24 8.99
C PRO A 290 -11.08 -4.86 8.49
N PHE A 291 -11.02 -6.19 8.28
CA PHE A 291 -9.85 -6.87 7.72
C PHE A 291 -9.85 -6.96 6.19
N GLN A 292 -10.86 -6.41 5.52
CA GLN A 292 -10.99 -6.48 4.05
C GLN A 292 -11.37 -5.11 3.47
N VAL A 293 -10.76 -4.05 3.99
CA VAL A 293 -10.93 -2.70 3.44
C VAL A 293 -10.28 -2.67 2.04
N GLY A 294 -11.10 -2.48 1.02
CA GLY A 294 -10.67 -2.51 -0.37
C GLY A 294 -10.07 -1.18 -0.82
N ARG A 295 -9.13 -1.25 -1.78
CA ARG A 295 -8.47 -0.07 -2.34
C ARG A 295 -8.48 -0.08 -3.86
N LEU A 296 -8.52 1.12 -4.44
CA LEU A 296 -8.39 1.35 -5.87
C LEU A 296 -6.94 1.69 -6.21
N ALA A 297 -6.21 0.75 -6.79
CA ALA A 297 -4.87 1.00 -7.32
C ALA A 297 -4.91 2.01 -8.47
N VAL A 298 -4.25 3.16 -8.29
CA VAL A 298 -4.12 4.25 -9.28
C VAL A 298 -2.83 4.03 -10.07
N LYS A 299 -2.90 3.13 -11.05
CA LYS A 299 -1.73 2.76 -11.87
C LYS A 299 -1.33 3.89 -12.84
N ASP A 300 -0.04 3.98 -13.12
CA ASP A 300 0.68 4.84 -14.07
C ASP A 300 -0.08 5.31 -15.33
N LYS A 301 -0.74 4.38 -16.04
CA LYS A 301 -1.39 4.66 -17.32
C LYS A 301 -2.84 5.16 -17.19
N LYS A 302 -3.35 5.45 -15.99
CA LYS A 302 -4.75 5.84 -15.77
C LYS A 302 -4.97 7.35 -15.88
N SER A 303 -5.83 7.80 -16.80
CA SER A 303 -6.12 9.23 -17.02
C SER A 303 -6.88 9.89 -15.85
N ASN A 304 -6.87 11.22 -15.80
CA ASN A 304 -7.67 12.00 -14.83
C ASN A 304 -9.17 11.67 -14.96
N THR A 305 -9.67 11.50 -16.18
CA THR A 305 -11.05 11.05 -16.43
C THR A 305 -11.31 9.67 -15.83
N TRP A 306 -10.36 8.73 -15.97
CA TRP A 306 -10.49 7.42 -15.33
C TRP A 306 -10.58 7.54 -13.81
N LEU A 307 -9.74 8.39 -13.20
CA LEU A 307 -9.74 8.61 -11.76
C LEU A 307 -11.08 9.20 -11.32
N GLN A 308 -11.53 10.28 -11.98
CA GLN A 308 -12.82 10.92 -11.72
C GLN A 308 -13.97 9.90 -11.74
N VAL A 309 -14.10 9.17 -12.83
CA VAL A 309 -15.19 8.19 -13.01
C VAL A 309 -15.13 7.11 -11.95
N ARG A 310 -13.94 6.56 -11.65
CA ARG A 310 -13.82 5.47 -10.67
C ARG A 310 -14.05 5.93 -9.25
N THR A 311 -13.53 7.09 -8.86
CA THR A 311 -13.74 7.64 -7.52
C THR A 311 -15.22 7.96 -7.30
N LEU A 312 -15.92 8.54 -8.28
CA LEU A 312 -17.37 8.80 -8.19
C LEU A 312 -18.21 7.52 -8.17
N LEU A 313 -17.83 6.49 -8.92
CA LEU A 313 -18.50 5.19 -8.84
C LEU A 313 -18.24 4.45 -7.52
N MET A 314 -17.22 4.85 -6.75
CA MET A 314 -16.92 4.30 -5.43
C MET A 314 -17.40 5.18 -4.28
N SER A 315 -18.11 6.27 -4.57
CA SER A 315 -18.52 7.23 -3.54
C SER A 315 -19.97 7.07 -3.08
N THR A 316 -20.78 6.22 -3.73
CA THR A 316 -22.12 5.85 -3.25
C THR A 316 -22.34 4.34 -3.18
N LYS A 317 -23.23 3.88 -2.28
CA LYS A 317 -23.48 2.44 -2.08
C LYS A 317 -24.03 1.76 -3.34
N VAL A 318 -24.89 2.45 -4.09
CA VAL A 318 -25.53 1.90 -5.29
C VAL A 318 -24.51 1.65 -6.40
N SER A 319 -23.70 2.65 -6.73
CA SER A 319 -22.68 2.53 -7.78
C SER A 319 -21.56 1.57 -7.40
N ALA A 320 -21.12 1.59 -6.13
CA ALA A 320 -20.07 0.70 -5.64
C ALA A 320 -20.48 -0.78 -5.72
N ARG A 321 -21.74 -1.12 -5.38
CA ARG A 321 -22.27 -2.49 -5.50
C ARG A 321 -22.29 -2.99 -6.95
N LEU A 322 -22.69 -2.15 -7.89
CA LEU A 322 -22.66 -2.50 -9.32
C LEU A 322 -21.24 -2.81 -9.79
N MET A 323 -20.24 -2.06 -9.30
CA MET A 323 -18.85 -2.32 -9.64
C MET A 323 -18.29 -3.61 -9.04
N SER A 324 -18.75 -4.01 -7.84
CA SER A 324 -18.28 -5.24 -7.20
C SER A 324 -18.87 -6.51 -7.83
N LEU A 325 -20.08 -6.44 -8.39
CA LEU A 325 -20.77 -7.57 -9.02
C LEU A 325 -20.13 -8.02 -10.36
N GLY A 326 -19.41 -7.14 -11.05
CA GLY A 326 -18.80 -7.42 -12.35
C GLY A 326 -17.45 -8.16 -12.32
N ARG A 327 -16.96 -8.58 -11.15
CA ARG A 327 -15.66 -9.25 -10.99
C ARG A 327 -15.73 -10.35 -9.94
N THR A 328 -16.25 -11.50 -10.33
CA THR A 328 -15.95 -12.75 -9.61
C THR A 328 -14.45 -13.02 -9.70
N HIS A 329 -13.88 -13.41 -8.56
CA HIS A 329 -12.45 -13.56 -8.34
C HIS A 329 -11.80 -14.45 -9.41
N LYS A 330 -10.84 -13.91 -10.16
CA LYS A 330 -9.70 -14.73 -10.56
C LYS A 330 -8.75 -14.71 -9.36
N ILE A 331 -8.88 -15.75 -8.55
CA ILE A 331 -7.90 -16.17 -7.54
C ILE A 331 -6.62 -16.52 -8.28
#